data_AF-A0AAN6T685-F1
#
_entry.id   AF-A0AAN6T685-F1
#
_cell.length_a   1.000
_cell.length_b   1.000
_cell.length_c   1.000
_cell.angle_alpha   90.00
_cell.angle_beta   90.00
_cell.angle_gamma   90.00
#
_symmetry.space_group_name_H-M   'P 1'
#
loop_
_entity.id
_entity.type
_entity.pdbx_description
1 polymer ?
#
loop_
_entity_poly.entity_id
_entity_poly.type
_entity_poly.pdbx_seq_one_letter_code
_entity_poly.pdbx_strand_id
1 'polypeptide(L)'
;MGCSPSSIPKSKRCATLGELLESTIVARRQQAEASHDHRWEQWVGFSQRGDESHVTLSDGLKGSIYSQSEIVDFVIWLLFSRESTGSWPKHLLCDGFRRQAGPNNRSVYAAASTTAIPGLYSAYPNQHVQMLKAWPWPQLLMLLGKGRERIMIDLLLDCAIFSTPTDESERPDEGAIHIMMYMFPRQFGLHNVFTSTVDRQQTAQKFQDYTLREDEIKTKFPPPEPGAIPRKHVPKRLRGKAMHLVQRLQVLHGRCSYAEMLHHYCPVPGQVGGQSPSLPASSRALPSASRPSAKSAKGGKRSKPSAAPVPDPQYAAVTELSTPISGISAFCQAVVSKVIPNEFWGQGPTQEHNRACFLRKVHHFIHLRRFESMGLHEVMQGMKVE
;
A
#
# COMPACT_ATOMS: atom_id res chain seq x y z
N MET A 1 16.15 -30.41 -6.00
CA MET A 1 15.09 -30.78 -6.95
C MET A 1 14.35 -29.51 -7.33
N GLY A 2 14.73 -28.89 -8.46
CA GLY A 2 14.18 -27.61 -8.90
C GLY A 2 12.87 -27.81 -9.67
N CYS A 3 11.84 -27.06 -9.27
CA CYS A 3 10.60 -26.98 -10.03
C CYS A 3 10.86 -26.37 -11.42
N SER A 4 10.52 -27.12 -12.47
CA SER A 4 10.56 -26.65 -13.85
C SER A 4 9.44 -25.63 -14.13
N PRO A 5 9.72 -24.46 -14.75
CA PRO A 5 8.69 -23.49 -15.11
C PRO A 5 8.12 -23.82 -16.51
N SER A 6 7.43 -24.95 -16.62
CA SER A 6 6.85 -25.43 -17.89
C SER A 6 5.34 -25.65 -17.79
N SER A 7 4.55 -24.58 -17.62
CA SER A 7 3.09 -24.65 -17.82
C SER A 7 2.36 -23.31 -18.01
N ILE A 8 3.02 -22.22 -18.44
CA ILE A 8 2.31 -21.00 -18.86
C ILE A 8 2.26 -20.97 -20.39
N PRO A 9 1.07 -20.95 -21.03
CA PRO A 9 0.96 -20.94 -22.49
C PRO A 9 1.61 -19.67 -23.08
N LYS A 10 2.30 -19.82 -24.22
CA LYS A 10 3.10 -18.75 -24.88
C LYS A 10 2.32 -17.43 -25.06
N SER A 11 1.01 -17.51 -25.37
CA SER A 11 0.12 -16.36 -25.53
C SER A 11 -0.04 -15.52 -24.25
N LYS A 12 -0.09 -16.15 -23.07
CA LYS A 12 -0.17 -15.43 -21.79
C LYS A 12 1.15 -14.73 -21.46
N ARG A 13 2.29 -15.36 -21.77
CA ARG A 13 3.64 -14.77 -21.52
C ARG A 13 3.87 -13.49 -22.32
N CYS A 14 3.41 -13.43 -23.57
CA CYS A 14 3.50 -12.21 -24.40
C CYS A 14 2.56 -11.11 -23.90
N ALA A 15 1.35 -11.46 -23.43
CA ALA A 15 0.41 -10.49 -22.89
C ALA A 15 0.96 -9.81 -21.62
N THR A 16 1.51 -10.57 -20.68
CA THR A 16 2.05 -10.00 -19.43
C THR A 16 3.33 -9.18 -19.64
N LEU A 17 4.15 -9.51 -20.65
CA LEU A 17 5.27 -8.65 -21.04
C LEU A 17 4.79 -7.36 -21.71
N GLY A 18 3.70 -7.42 -22.48
CA GLY A 18 3.03 -6.23 -23.03
C GLY A 18 2.52 -5.31 -21.91
N GLU A 19 1.87 -5.86 -20.90
CA GLU A 19 1.41 -5.12 -19.71
C GLU A 19 2.57 -4.49 -18.91
N LEU A 20 3.69 -5.20 -18.77
CA LEU A 20 4.90 -4.63 -18.17
C LEU A 20 5.37 -3.41 -18.95
N LEU A 21 5.49 -3.52 -20.28
CA LEU A 21 5.95 -2.42 -21.13
C LEU A 21 4.97 -1.25 -21.15
N GLU A 22 3.67 -1.51 -21.10
CA GLU A 22 2.62 -0.48 -21.07
C GLU A 22 2.60 0.28 -19.73
N SER A 23 2.93 -0.41 -18.63
CA SER A 23 2.88 0.16 -17.28
C SER A 23 4.23 0.64 -16.74
N THR A 24 5.34 0.38 -17.45
CA THR A 24 6.68 0.80 -17.04
C THR A 24 7.04 2.13 -17.66
N ILE A 25 7.30 3.13 -16.82
CA ILE A 25 7.80 4.44 -17.24
C ILE A 25 9.32 4.44 -17.08
N VAL A 26 10.03 4.78 -18.16
CA VAL A 26 11.50 4.91 -18.17
C VAL A 26 11.86 6.38 -18.36
N ALA A 27 12.59 6.95 -17.40
CA ALA A 27 13.13 8.30 -17.50
C ALA A 27 14.65 8.26 -17.63
N ARG A 28 15.21 8.85 -18.68
CA ARG A 28 16.66 8.91 -18.90
C ARG A 28 17.20 10.29 -18.56
N ARG A 29 18.30 10.36 -17.81
CA ARG A 29 19.03 11.62 -17.60
C ARG A 29 19.82 11.93 -18.87
N GLN A 30 19.67 13.16 -19.41
CA GLN A 30 20.48 13.60 -20.55
C GLN A 30 21.96 13.72 -20.11
N GLN A 31 22.83 12.89 -20.69
CA GLN A 31 24.28 12.92 -20.48
C GLN A 31 25.01 12.90 -21.84
N ALA A 32 26.25 13.39 -21.86
CA ALA A 32 27.10 13.40 -23.04
C ALA A 32 27.57 11.98 -23.42
N GLU A 33 27.61 11.67 -24.72
CA GLU A 33 27.81 10.32 -25.27
C GLU A 33 29.17 9.67 -24.96
N ALA A 34 30.15 10.43 -24.45
CA ALA A 34 31.52 9.97 -24.23
C ALA A 34 31.69 8.84 -23.18
N SER A 35 30.66 8.51 -22.40
CA SER A 35 30.74 7.49 -21.33
C SER A 35 30.45 6.05 -21.79
N HIS A 36 29.85 5.85 -22.98
CA HIS A 36 29.29 4.54 -23.36
C HIS A 36 30.32 3.48 -23.75
N ASP A 37 31.47 3.86 -24.31
CA ASP A 37 32.46 2.90 -24.82
C ASP A 37 33.32 2.29 -23.71
N HIS A 38 33.73 3.10 -22.74
CA HIS A 38 34.49 2.61 -21.58
C HIS A 38 33.69 1.60 -20.74
N ARG A 39 32.37 1.79 -20.61
CA ARG A 39 31.49 0.85 -19.89
C ARG A 39 31.45 -0.52 -20.55
N TRP A 40 31.47 -0.55 -21.89
CA TRP A 40 31.42 -1.79 -22.65
C TRP A 40 32.70 -2.60 -22.49
N GLU A 41 33.87 -1.94 -22.51
CA GLU A 41 35.15 -2.60 -22.23
C GLU A 41 35.19 -3.22 -20.84
N GLN A 42 34.68 -2.50 -19.83
CA GLN A 42 34.56 -2.99 -18.46
C GLN A 42 33.62 -4.21 -18.37
N TRP A 43 32.51 -4.21 -19.10
CA TRP A 43 31.59 -5.34 -19.19
C TRP A 43 32.24 -6.58 -19.81
N VAL A 44 32.96 -6.40 -20.93
CA VAL A 44 33.69 -7.50 -21.58
C VAL A 44 34.71 -8.11 -20.61
N GLY A 45 35.46 -7.26 -19.91
CA GLY A 45 36.42 -7.72 -18.90
C GLY A 45 35.79 -8.31 -17.64
N PHE A 46 34.52 -8.05 -17.35
CA PHE A 46 33.79 -8.61 -16.20
C PHE A 46 33.16 -9.97 -16.55
N SER A 47 32.47 -10.05 -17.68
CA SER A 47 31.79 -11.27 -18.15
C SER A 47 32.78 -12.41 -18.44
N GLN A 48 34.00 -12.11 -18.87
CA GLN A 48 35.04 -13.12 -19.10
C GLN A 48 35.68 -13.69 -17.82
N ARG A 49 35.37 -13.15 -16.63
CA ARG A 49 35.94 -13.64 -15.35
C ARG A 49 35.12 -14.75 -14.70
N GLY A 50 33.89 -14.99 -15.17
CA GLY A 50 33.07 -16.12 -14.75
C GLY A 50 33.49 -17.37 -15.52
N ASP A 51 33.98 -18.38 -14.80
CA ASP A 51 34.12 -19.80 -15.18
C ASP A 51 34.28 -20.12 -16.69
N GLU A 52 35.48 -20.55 -17.11
CA GLU A 52 35.85 -20.90 -18.50
C GLU A 52 35.04 -22.06 -19.13
N SER A 53 33.95 -22.51 -18.52
CA SER A 53 33.21 -23.72 -18.90
C SER A 53 31.89 -23.49 -19.67
N HIS A 54 31.50 -22.25 -19.99
CA HIS A 54 30.28 -21.98 -20.77
C HIS A 54 30.54 -21.23 -22.09
N VAL A 55 30.84 -22.00 -23.14
CA VAL A 55 30.77 -21.53 -24.53
C VAL A 55 29.31 -21.13 -24.84
N THR A 56 29.06 -19.83 -24.99
CA THR A 56 27.73 -19.25 -25.22
C THR A 56 27.29 -19.42 -26.69
N LEU A 57 27.00 -20.66 -27.08
CA LEU A 57 26.19 -20.91 -28.27
C LEU A 57 24.73 -20.60 -27.94
N SER A 58 24.23 -19.43 -28.33
CA SER A 58 22.82 -19.10 -28.64
C SER A 58 21.69 -19.91 -27.92
N ASP A 59 21.74 -20.09 -26.60
CA ASP A 59 20.84 -21.05 -25.92
C ASP A 59 19.51 -20.43 -25.42
N GLY A 60 18.90 -19.58 -26.26
CA GLY A 60 17.56 -19.01 -26.03
C GLY A 60 17.37 -18.37 -24.65
N LEU A 61 16.31 -18.78 -23.95
CA LEU A 61 15.90 -18.19 -22.66
C LEU A 61 16.91 -18.45 -21.53
N LYS A 62 17.58 -19.60 -21.51
CA LYS A 62 18.57 -19.91 -20.47
C LYS A 62 19.75 -18.94 -20.54
N GLY A 63 20.29 -18.73 -21.76
CA GLY A 63 21.36 -17.76 -21.98
C GLY A 63 20.97 -16.34 -21.53
N SER A 64 19.72 -15.93 -21.74
CA SER A 64 19.23 -14.63 -21.25
C SER A 64 19.08 -14.55 -19.73
N ILE A 65 18.72 -15.63 -19.04
CA ILE A 65 18.64 -15.66 -17.57
C ILE A 65 20.03 -15.50 -16.96
N TYR A 66 21.02 -16.21 -17.49
CA TYR A 66 22.41 -16.07 -17.05
C TYR A 66 22.96 -14.67 -17.35
N SER A 67 22.80 -14.21 -18.60
CA SER A 67 23.25 -12.88 -19.03
C SER A 67 22.59 -11.76 -18.23
N GLN A 68 21.28 -11.83 -17.96
CA GLN A 68 20.60 -10.83 -17.13
C GLN A 68 21.15 -10.81 -15.69
N SER A 69 21.43 -11.97 -15.11
CA SER A 69 22.00 -12.06 -13.77
C SER A 69 23.39 -11.43 -13.69
N GLU A 70 24.24 -11.73 -14.68
CA GLU A 70 25.57 -11.13 -14.81
C GLU A 70 25.54 -9.63 -15.05
N ILE A 71 24.61 -9.14 -15.89
CA ILE A 71 24.43 -7.70 -16.14
C ILE A 71 24.10 -6.98 -14.83
N VAL A 72 23.15 -7.51 -14.03
CA VAL A 72 22.78 -6.91 -12.75
C VAL A 72 23.97 -6.90 -11.78
N ASP A 73 24.74 -7.99 -11.74
CA ASP A 73 25.94 -8.10 -10.90
C ASP A 73 27.05 -7.12 -11.32
N PHE A 74 27.27 -6.97 -12.63
CA PHE A 74 28.19 -6.00 -13.20
C PHE A 74 27.78 -4.57 -12.88
N VAL A 75 26.50 -4.22 -13.01
CA VAL A 75 25.98 -2.88 -12.70
C VAL A 75 26.23 -2.54 -11.23
N ILE A 76 25.95 -3.47 -10.31
CA ILE A 76 26.24 -3.27 -8.88
C ILE A 76 27.74 -3.08 -8.67
N TRP A 77 28.58 -3.96 -9.24
CA TRP A 77 30.03 -3.84 -9.14
C TRP A 77 30.54 -2.48 -9.65
N LEU A 78 30.07 -2.02 -10.81
CA LEU A 78 30.48 -0.77 -11.43
C LEU A 78 30.06 0.46 -10.61
N LEU A 79 28.87 0.43 -10.02
CA LEU A 79 28.41 1.50 -9.13
C LEU A 79 29.31 1.61 -7.89
N PHE A 80 29.73 0.49 -7.31
CA PHE A 80 30.71 0.49 -6.23
C PHE A 80 32.11 0.88 -6.71
N SER A 81 32.57 0.47 -7.89
CA SER A 81 33.93 0.80 -8.35
C SER A 81 34.12 2.29 -8.65
N ARG A 82 33.05 2.99 -9.01
CA ARG A 82 33.03 4.44 -9.23
C ARG A 82 33.14 5.27 -7.96
N GLU A 83 32.81 4.69 -6.80
CA GLU A 83 32.82 5.40 -5.53
C GLU A 83 34.13 5.21 -4.76
N SER A 84 34.55 6.29 -4.09
CA SER A 84 35.73 6.29 -3.24
C SER A 84 35.60 5.32 -2.04
N THR A 85 36.73 4.92 -1.46
CA THR A 85 36.76 4.05 -0.28
C THR A 85 36.18 4.78 0.94
N GLY A 86 34.87 4.62 1.18
CA GLY A 86 34.14 5.25 2.28
C GLY A 86 32.82 5.90 1.87
N SER A 87 32.64 6.21 0.57
CA SER A 87 31.35 6.66 0.04
C SER A 87 30.49 5.47 -0.41
N TRP A 88 29.17 5.65 -0.34
CA TRP A 88 28.20 4.62 -0.69
C TRP A 88 27.40 5.05 -1.93
N PRO A 89 27.28 4.21 -2.99
CA PRO A 89 26.53 4.60 -4.18
C PRO A 89 25.05 4.83 -3.84
N LYS A 90 24.52 5.98 -4.26
CA LYS A 90 23.11 6.34 -4.08
C LYS A 90 22.24 5.68 -5.13
N HIS A 91 22.16 4.36 -5.11
CA HIS A 91 21.43 3.56 -6.09
C HIS A 91 20.71 2.38 -5.44
N LEU A 92 19.44 2.15 -5.79
CA LEU A 92 18.59 1.12 -5.18
C LEU A 92 19.16 -0.30 -5.33
N LEU A 93 19.93 -0.58 -6.38
CA LEU A 93 20.59 -1.88 -6.56
C LEU A 93 21.77 -2.11 -5.61
N CYS A 94 22.32 -1.05 -5.02
CA CYS A 94 23.43 -1.14 -4.07
C CYS A 94 22.97 -1.35 -2.62
N ASP A 95 21.67 -1.21 -2.35
CA ASP A 95 21.11 -1.49 -1.03
C ASP A 95 21.34 -2.96 -0.65
N GLY A 96 21.74 -3.23 0.60
CA GLY A 96 22.05 -4.59 1.04
C GLY A 96 23.45 -5.09 0.71
N PHE A 97 24.20 -4.41 -0.15
CA PHE A 97 25.57 -4.79 -0.49
C PHE A 97 26.59 -3.99 0.32
N ARG A 98 27.71 -4.64 0.66
CA ARG A 98 28.82 -4.06 1.40
C ARG A 98 30.15 -4.49 0.79
N ARG A 99 31.17 -3.63 0.88
CA ARG A 99 32.55 -3.98 0.50
C ARG A 99 33.11 -4.98 1.49
N GLN A 100 33.76 -6.01 0.98
CA GLN A 100 34.50 -6.95 1.81
C GLN A 100 35.68 -6.21 2.46
N ALA A 101 35.77 -6.24 3.80
CA ALA A 101 36.95 -5.75 4.49
C ALA A 101 38.14 -6.68 4.16
N GLY A 102 39.36 -6.13 4.19
CA GLY A 102 40.59 -6.87 3.85
C GLY A 102 40.76 -8.20 4.59
N PRO A 103 41.76 -9.01 4.21
CA PRO A 103 41.86 -10.45 4.52
C PRO A 103 41.82 -10.85 6.00
N ASN A 104 41.89 -9.91 6.94
CA ASN A 104 41.95 -10.17 8.38
C ASN A 104 40.61 -10.09 9.14
N ASN A 105 39.47 -9.82 8.48
CA ASN A 105 38.18 -9.75 9.17
C ASN A 105 37.14 -10.67 8.52
N ARG A 106 37.41 -11.99 8.53
CA ARG A 106 36.41 -13.02 8.22
C ARG A 106 35.35 -13.03 9.32
N SER A 107 34.29 -12.27 9.12
CA SER A 107 33.06 -12.41 9.92
C SER A 107 32.54 -13.85 9.83
N VAL A 108 32.19 -14.44 10.97
CA VAL A 108 31.63 -15.80 11.10
C VAL A 108 30.30 -15.95 10.31
N TYR A 109 29.69 -14.85 9.88
CA TYR A 109 28.50 -14.83 9.03
C TYR A 109 28.81 -14.91 7.51
N ALA A 110 30.08 -14.85 7.10
CA ALA A 110 30.47 -14.84 5.68
C ALA A 110 30.29 -16.20 4.97
N ALA A 111 30.06 -17.28 5.70
CA ALA A 111 29.86 -18.61 5.12
C ALA A 111 28.50 -18.78 4.40
N ALA A 112 27.59 -17.81 4.50
CA ALA A 112 26.26 -17.87 3.90
C ALA A 112 26.02 -16.87 2.74
N SER A 113 26.98 -15.98 2.43
CA SER A 113 26.80 -14.94 1.41
C SER A 113 27.30 -15.40 0.04
N THR A 114 26.42 -16.05 -0.74
CA THR A 114 26.65 -16.52 -2.12
C THR A 114 26.54 -15.41 -3.17
N THR A 115 27.23 -14.29 -3.01
CA THR A 115 27.24 -13.25 -4.08
C THR A 115 28.45 -13.46 -4.98
N ALA A 116 28.21 -13.68 -6.27
CA ALA A 116 29.24 -13.84 -7.31
C ALA A 116 29.97 -12.51 -7.68
N ILE A 117 29.72 -11.42 -6.93
CA ILE A 117 30.22 -10.09 -7.26
C ILE A 117 31.60 -9.87 -6.61
N PRO A 118 32.66 -9.59 -7.39
CA PRO A 118 34.02 -9.43 -6.86
C PRO A 118 34.12 -8.31 -5.81
N GLY A 119 34.66 -8.64 -4.63
CA GLY A 119 34.94 -7.69 -3.54
C GLY A 119 33.71 -7.17 -2.79
N LEU A 120 32.52 -7.72 -3.05
CA LEU A 120 31.27 -7.36 -2.39
C LEU A 120 30.61 -8.58 -1.74
N TYR A 121 29.86 -8.35 -0.66
CA TYR A 121 28.97 -9.33 -0.07
C TYR A 121 27.57 -8.74 0.16
N SER A 122 26.54 -9.58 0.08
CA SER A 122 25.17 -9.21 0.49
C SER A 122 25.03 -9.42 2.00
N ALA A 123 24.80 -8.32 2.72
CA ALA A 123 24.49 -8.30 4.14
C ALA A 123 23.00 -8.59 4.40
N TYR A 124 22.12 -8.17 3.49
CA TYR A 124 20.69 -8.48 3.49
C TYR A 124 20.17 -8.54 2.04
N PRO A 125 19.08 -9.30 1.79
CA PRO A 125 18.55 -9.47 0.44
C PRO A 125 18.04 -8.15 -0.14
N ASN A 126 18.36 -7.90 -1.41
CA ASN A 126 17.84 -6.76 -2.16
C ASN A 126 16.70 -7.21 -3.09
N GLN A 127 15.48 -6.75 -2.81
CA GLN A 127 14.29 -7.12 -3.58
C GLN A 127 14.36 -6.62 -5.03
N HIS A 128 14.93 -5.44 -5.28
CA HIS A 128 15.08 -4.90 -6.63
C HIS A 128 16.02 -5.75 -7.48
N VAL A 129 17.11 -6.23 -6.89
CA VAL A 129 18.05 -7.16 -7.56
C VAL A 129 17.37 -8.50 -7.84
N GLN A 130 16.61 -9.04 -6.89
CA GLN A 130 15.85 -10.28 -7.10
C GLN A 130 14.83 -10.13 -8.23
N MET A 131 14.11 -9.00 -8.28
CA MET A 131 13.15 -8.71 -9.34
C MET A 131 13.83 -8.61 -10.72
N LEU A 132 14.95 -7.87 -10.84
CA LEU A 132 15.66 -7.71 -12.11
C LEU A 132 16.29 -9.00 -12.64
N LYS A 133 16.61 -9.96 -11.76
CA LYS A 133 17.12 -11.28 -12.13
C LYS A 133 16.01 -12.29 -12.44
N ALA A 134 14.80 -12.02 -11.97
CA ALA A 134 13.63 -12.87 -12.18
C ALA A 134 12.84 -12.45 -13.42
N TRP A 135 11.85 -13.29 -13.79
CA TRP A 135 10.85 -12.93 -14.78
C TRP A 135 10.21 -11.57 -14.43
N PRO A 136 9.94 -10.66 -15.38
CA PRO A 136 10.06 -10.79 -16.85
C PRO A 136 11.38 -10.29 -17.47
N TRP A 137 12.34 -9.85 -16.67
CA TRP A 137 13.51 -9.10 -17.15
C TRP A 137 14.45 -9.89 -18.07
N PRO A 138 14.80 -11.17 -17.79
CA PRO A 138 15.53 -12.01 -18.75
C PRO A 138 14.81 -12.19 -20.09
N GLN A 139 13.47 -12.23 -20.07
CA GLN A 139 12.66 -12.37 -21.28
C GLN A 139 12.67 -11.08 -22.09
N LEU A 140 12.60 -9.92 -21.43
CA LEU A 140 12.81 -8.63 -22.08
C LEU A 140 14.20 -8.57 -22.72
N LEU A 141 15.25 -8.97 -21.99
CA LEU A 141 16.62 -9.04 -22.52
C LEU A 141 16.71 -9.91 -23.78
N MET A 142 16.06 -11.09 -23.76
CA MET A 142 16.00 -11.98 -24.92
C MET A 142 15.39 -11.28 -26.15
N LEU A 143 14.33 -10.50 -25.96
CA LEU A 143 13.60 -9.82 -27.04
C LEU A 143 14.34 -8.60 -27.60
N LEU A 144 15.25 -7.98 -26.85
CA LEU A 144 16.07 -6.86 -27.32
C LEU A 144 17.03 -7.24 -28.46
N GLY A 145 17.33 -8.54 -28.64
CA GLY A 145 18.11 -9.02 -29.79
C GLY A 145 19.61 -8.72 -29.71
N LYS A 146 20.23 -8.34 -30.83
CA LYS A 146 21.69 -8.10 -30.90
C LYS A 146 22.05 -6.83 -30.13
N GLY A 147 23.05 -6.92 -29.25
CA GLY A 147 23.48 -5.78 -28.41
C GLY A 147 22.59 -5.54 -27.19
N ARG A 148 21.71 -6.49 -26.85
CA ARG A 148 20.82 -6.46 -25.68
C ARG A 148 21.55 -6.17 -24.37
N GLU A 149 22.77 -6.69 -24.20
CA GLU A 149 23.55 -6.51 -22.98
C GLU A 149 23.88 -5.03 -22.79
N ARG A 150 24.34 -4.36 -23.85
CA ARG A 150 24.65 -2.92 -23.83
C ARG A 150 23.41 -2.09 -23.50
N ILE A 151 22.28 -2.40 -24.14
CA ILE A 151 21.01 -1.69 -23.91
C ILE A 151 20.56 -1.85 -22.45
N MET A 152 20.62 -3.07 -21.91
CA MET A 152 20.22 -3.34 -20.52
C MET A 152 21.15 -2.68 -19.51
N ILE A 153 22.46 -2.66 -19.76
CA ILE A 153 23.43 -1.95 -18.91
C ILE A 153 23.12 -0.46 -18.87
N ASP A 154 22.90 0.18 -20.02
CA ASP A 154 22.57 1.61 -20.09
C ASP A 154 21.21 1.90 -19.44
N LEU A 155 20.23 1.01 -19.60
CA LEU A 155 18.93 1.11 -18.94
C LEU A 155 19.08 1.12 -17.41
N LEU A 156 19.89 0.22 -16.85
CA LEU A 156 20.05 0.09 -15.40
C LEU A 156 20.97 1.15 -14.77
N LEU A 157 21.84 1.79 -15.55
CA LEU A 157 22.77 2.82 -15.05
C LEU A 157 22.26 4.25 -15.23
N ASP A 158 21.63 4.56 -16.37
CA ASP A 158 21.31 5.94 -16.74
C ASP A 158 19.80 6.25 -16.65
N CYS A 159 18.96 5.23 -16.46
CA CYS A 159 17.52 5.41 -16.42
C CYS A 159 16.93 5.14 -15.03
N ALA A 160 15.91 5.91 -14.68
CA ALA A 160 14.98 5.58 -13.61
C ALA A 160 13.83 4.77 -14.19
N ILE A 161 13.62 3.58 -13.64
CA ILE A 161 12.57 2.64 -14.06
C ILE A 161 11.47 2.67 -13.00
N PHE A 162 10.29 3.14 -13.39
CA PHE A 162 9.09 3.09 -12.57
C PHE A 162 8.18 2.01 -13.13
N SER A 163 8.24 0.82 -12.55
CA SER A 163 7.23 -0.19 -12.81
C SER A 163 6.08 0.00 -11.82
N THR A 164 4.86 0.03 -12.33
CA THR A 164 3.74 -0.30 -11.44
C THR A 164 3.88 -1.76 -11.05
N PRO A 165 3.62 -2.15 -9.78
CA PRO A 165 3.64 -3.55 -9.42
C PRO A 165 2.57 -4.28 -10.25
N THR A 166 3.02 -4.94 -11.31
CA THR A 166 2.25 -5.97 -12.00
C THR A 166 2.02 -7.08 -10.99
N ASP A 167 0.78 -7.61 -10.93
CA ASP A 167 0.24 -8.63 -10.02
C ASP A 167 1.00 -10.00 -10.01
N GLU A 168 2.33 -9.99 -9.97
CA GLU A 168 3.19 -11.17 -9.94
C GLU A 168 3.43 -11.61 -8.49
N SER A 169 2.33 -12.07 -7.90
CA SER A 169 2.31 -13.16 -6.93
C SER A 169 0.88 -13.68 -6.96
N GLU A 170 0.60 -14.72 -7.74
CA GLU A 170 -0.64 -15.52 -7.67
C GLU A 170 -0.78 -16.27 -6.32
N ARG A 171 -0.36 -15.67 -5.21
CA ARG A 171 -0.98 -15.93 -3.92
C ARG A 171 -2.10 -14.91 -3.81
N PRO A 172 -3.38 -15.35 -3.80
CA PRO A 172 -4.44 -14.40 -3.54
C PRO A 172 -4.12 -13.75 -2.19
N ASP A 173 -4.00 -12.42 -2.19
CA ASP A 173 -3.69 -11.66 -0.98
C ASP A 173 -4.68 -12.11 0.10
N GLU A 174 -4.16 -12.79 1.13
CA GLU A 174 -5.01 -13.38 2.15
C GLU A 174 -5.85 -12.31 2.84
N GLY A 175 -5.34 -11.07 2.94
CA GLY A 175 -6.08 -9.92 3.42
C GLY A 175 -7.21 -9.54 2.49
N ALA A 176 -6.96 -9.47 1.17
CA ALA A 176 -8.00 -9.16 0.19
C ALA A 176 -9.10 -10.24 0.17
N ILE A 177 -8.75 -11.53 0.23
CA ILE A 177 -9.73 -12.61 0.34
C ILE A 177 -10.57 -12.45 1.62
N HIS A 178 -9.92 -12.13 2.73
CA HIS A 178 -10.61 -11.93 4.01
C HIS A 178 -11.62 -10.78 3.92
N ILE A 179 -11.22 -9.64 3.35
CA ILE A 179 -12.12 -8.50 3.09
C ILE A 179 -13.28 -8.93 2.18
N MET A 180 -13.01 -9.73 1.14
CA MET A 180 -14.06 -10.24 0.25
C MET A 180 -15.05 -11.17 0.95
N MET A 181 -14.65 -11.89 2.00
CA MET A 181 -15.58 -12.68 2.82
C MET A 181 -16.58 -11.79 3.57
N TYR A 182 -16.15 -10.60 4.02
CA TYR A 182 -17.04 -9.60 4.61
C TYR A 182 -17.95 -8.94 3.57
N MET A 183 -17.42 -8.61 2.39
CA MET A 183 -18.20 -7.94 1.33
C MET A 183 -19.18 -8.87 0.61
N PHE A 184 -18.82 -10.15 0.43
CA PHE A 184 -19.58 -11.12 -0.36
C PHE A 184 -19.87 -12.42 0.42
N PRO A 185 -20.44 -12.36 1.64
CA PRO A 185 -20.58 -13.52 2.52
C PRO A 185 -21.31 -14.68 1.84
N ARG A 186 -22.37 -14.39 1.07
CA ARG A 186 -23.13 -15.39 0.32
C ARG A 186 -22.27 -16.18 -0.67
N GLN A 187 -21.31 -15.55 -1.35
CA GLN A 187 -20.46 -16.23 -2.35
C GLN A 187 -19.45 -17.19 -1.68
N PHE A 188 -19.08 -16.90 -0.44
CA PHE A 188 -18.29 -17.80 0.41
C PHE A 188 -19.19 -18.73 1.24
N GLY A 189 -20.51 -18.65 1.06
CA GLY A 189 -21.56 -19.38 1.80
C GLY A 189 -21.59 -19.08 3.31
N LEU A 190 -21.09 -17.92 3.72
CA LEU A 190 -21.24 -17.41 5.08
C LEU A 190 -22.69 -16.89 5.27
N HIS A 191 -23.13 -16.80 6.52
CA HIS A 191 -24.44 -16.28 6.91
C HIS A 191 -24.67 -14.88 6.32
N ASN A 192 -25.90 -14.52 5.93
CA ASN A 192 -26.20 -13.18 5.46
C ASN A 192 -27.67 -12.83 5.65
N VAL A 193 -27.94 -11.53 5.64
CA VAL A 193 -29.27 -10.94 5.87
C VAL A 193 -30.34 -11.36 4.86
N PHE A 194 -29.95 -11.82 3.66
CA PHE A 194 -30.90 -12.08 2.58
C PHE A 194 -31.30 -13.55 2.46
N THR A 195 -30.38 -14.49 2.71
CA THR A 195 -30.61 -15.92 2.44
C THR A 195 -30.49 -16.80 3.67
N SER A 196 -30.01 -16.29 4.80
CA SER A 196 -29.76 -17.11 5.99
C SER A 196 -30.82 -16.89 7.05
N THR A 197 -31.22 -17.97 7.71
CA THR A 197 -32.15 -17.94 8.83
C THR A 197 -31.42 -17.48 10.10
N VAL A 198 -32.02 -16.54 10.83
CA VAL A 198 -31.45 -16.03 12.08
C VAL A 198 -31.74 -17.02 13.20
N ASP A 199 -30.69 -17.45 13.89
CA ASP A 199 -30.81 -18.29 15.08
C ASP A 199 -31.19 -17.42 16.29
N ARG A 200 -32.41 -17.62 16.80
CA ARG A 200 -32.93 -16.87 17.95
C ARG A 200 -32.31 -17.29 19.28
N GLN A 201 -31.55 -18.39 19.31
CA GLN A 201 -30.75 -18.75 20.47
C GLN A 201 -29.48 -17.90 20.57
N GLN A 202 -28.99 -17.36 19.44
CA GLN A 202 -27.77 -16.55 19.40
C GLN A 202 -28.05 -15.04 19.47
N THR A 203 -29.20 -14.58 19.01
CA THR A 203 -29.54 -13.15 19.04
C THR A 203 -31.02 -12.89 19.26
N ALA A 204 -31.32 -11.87 20.07
CA ALA A 204 -32.66 -11.30 20.22
C ALA A 204 -32.98 -10.24 19.16
N GLN A 205 -31.97 -9.81 18.38
CA GLN A 205 -32.14 -8.81 17.32
C GLN A 205 -32.78 -9.42 16.07
N LYS A 206 -33.31 -8.55 15.20
CA LYS A 206 -33.90 -8.96 13.92
C LYS A 206 -32.88 -9.68 13.01
N PHE A 207 -31.59 -9.33 13.13
CA PHE A 207 -30.50 -9.89 12.35
C PHE A 207 -29.34 -10.29 13.27
N GLN A 208 -28.46 -11.16 12.78
CA GLN A 208 -27.21 -11.50 13.47
C GLN A 208 -26.23 -10.32 13.39
N ASP A 209 -25.34 -10.21 14.37
CA ASP A 209 -24.25 -9.23 14.32
C ASP A 209 -23.20 -9.68 13.29
N TYR A 210 -22.99 -8.86 12.27
CA TYR A 210 -22.04 -9.11 11.20
C TYR A 210 -20.76 -8.26 11.32
N THR A 211 -20.62 -7.51 12.40
CA THR A 211 -19.46 -6.63 12.64
C THR A 211 -18.18 -7.44 12.80
N LEU A 212 -18.26 -8.56 13.53
CA LEU A 212 -17.15 -9.48 13.76
C LEU A 212 -17.59 -10.89 13.41
N ARG A 213 -16.93 -11.51 12.42
CA ARG A 213 -17.29 -12.84 11.90
C ARG A 213 -16.12 -13.81 11.84
N GLU A 214 -15.05 -13.50 12.57
CA GLU A 214 -13.80 -14.25 12.56
C GLU A 214 -14.00 -15.71 12.95
N ASP A 215 -14.85 -16.00 13.93
CA ASP A 215 -15.08 -17.37 14.36
C ASP A 215 -15.81 -18.20 13.30
N GLU A 216 -16.82 -17.62 12.66
CA GLU A 216 -17.52 -18.25 11.54
C GLU A 216 -16.58 -18.50 10.34
N ILE A 217 -15.74 -17.51 10.02
CA ILE A 217 -14.75 -17.62 8.94
C ILE A 217 -13.74 -18.73 9.27
N LYS A 218 -13.22 -18.79 10.50
CA LYS A 218 -12.29 -19.83 10.95
C LYS A 218 -12.91 -21.22 10.91
N THR A 219 -14.15 -21.37 11.36
CA THR A 219 -14.87 -22.65 11.30
C THR A 219 -15.03 -23.12 9.86
N LYS A 220 -15.31 -22.21 8.94
CA LYS A 220 -15.56 -22.55 7.54
C LYS A 220 -14.29 -22.70 6.69
N PHE A 221 -13.28 -21.91 6.99
CA PHE A 221 -12.00 -21.87 6.29
C PHE A 221 -10.87 -22.02 7.32
N PRO A 222 -10.69 -23.22 7.88
CA PRO A 222 -9.65 -23.47 8.86
C PRO A 222 -8.26 -23.21 8.29
N PRO A 223 -7.30 -22.78 9.12
CA PRO A 223 -5.92 -22.60 8.69
C PRO A 223 -5.36 -23.92 8.14
N PRO A 224 -4.54 -23.87 7.08
CA PRO A 224 -3.97 -25.07 6.49
C PRO A 224 -3.02 -25.75 7.49
N GLU A 225 -3.14 -27.08 7.60
CA GLU A 225 -2.17 -27.92 8.31
C GLU A 225 -0.75 -27.75 7.74
N PRO A 226 0.32 -27.95 8.55
CA PRO A 226 1.69 -27.82 8.08
C PRO A 226 1.96 -28.80 6.92
N GLY A 227 2.14 -28.27 5.71
CA GLY A 227 2.37 -29.05 4.48
C GLY A 227 1.16 -29.14 3.53
N ALA A 228 -0.01 -28.64 3.92
CA ALA A 228 -1.18 -28.54 3.04
C ALA A 228 -1.17 -27.22 2.25
N ILE A 229 -1.55 -27.26 0.97
CA ILE A 229 -1.70 -26.06 0.15
C ILE A 229 -2.90 -25.24 0.69
N PRO A 230 -2.71 -23.97 1.11
CA PRO A 230 -3.82 -23.11 1.53
C PRO A 230 -4.79 -22.95 0.37
N ARG A 231 -6.03 -23.39 0.53
CA ARG A 231 -7.09 -23.17 -0.46
C ARG A 231 -8.22 -22.35 0.16
N LYS A 232 -7.93 -21.09 0.51
CA LYS A 232 -9.00 -20.08 0.59
C LYS A 232 -9.54 -19.88 -0.83
N HIS A 233 -10.52 -20.71 -1.20
CA HIS A 233 -11.05 -20.76 -2.55
C HIS A 233 -11.76 -19.45 -2.86
N VAL A 234 -11.22 -18.68 -3.81
CA VAL A 234 -11.92 -17.50 -4.34
C VAL A 234 -13.02 -17.97 -5.30
N PRO A 235 -14.31 -17.66 -5.03
CA PRO A 235 -15.41 -18.02 -5.91
C PRO A 235 -15.20 -17.47 -7.32
N LYS A 236 -15.54 -18.26 -8.35
CA LYS A 236 -15.28 -17.91 -9.77
C LYS A 236 -15.74 -16.49 -10.15
N ARG A 237 -16.92 -16.08 -9.66
CA ARG A 237 -17.51 -14.74 -9.92
C ARG A 237 -16.67 -13.58 -9.39
N LEU A 238 -15.87 -13.82 -8.35
CA LEU A 238 -15.10 -12.79 -7.67
C LEU A 238 -13.61 -12.77 -8.09
N ARG A 239 -13.21 -13.66 -9.00
CA ARG A 239 -11.84 -13.69 -9.54
C ARG A 239 -11.61 -12.54 -10.52
N GLY A 240 -10.37 -12.12 -10.68
CA GLY A 240 -9.99 -11.04 -11.59
C GLY A 240 -10.43 -9.68 -11.05
N LYS A 241 -11.17 -8.90 -11.86
CA LYS A 241 -11.45 -7.47 -11.60
C LYS A 241 -11.95 -7.19 -10.17
N ALA A 242 -12.87 -7.99 -9.63
CA ALA A 242 -13.38 -7.80 -8.28
C ALA A 242 -12.28 -7.93 -7.20
N MET A 243 -11.39 -8.92 -7.34
CA MET A 243 -10.23 -9.08 -6.47
C MET A 243 -9.29 -7.88 -6.55
N HIS A 244 -8.92 -7.46 -7.77
CA HIS A 244 -8.04 -6.29 -7.97
C HIS A 244 -8.61 -5.00 -7.37
N LEU A 245 -9.93 -4.83 -7.46
CA LEU A 245 -10.62 -3.71 -6.86
C LEU A 245 -10.56 -3.73 -5.33
N VAL A 246 -10.68 -4.90 -4.70
CA VAL A 246 -10.52 -5.04 -3.24
C VAL A 246 -9.06 -4.83 -2.81
N GLN A 247 -8.09 -5.34 -3.57
CA GLN A 247 -6.67 -5.08 -3.32
C GLN A 247 -6.36 -3.57 -3.40
N ARG A 248 -6.91 -2.89 -4.42
CA ARG A 248 -6.76 -1.43 -4.56
C ARG A 248 -7.43 -0.69 -3.41
N LEU A 249 -8.62 -1.11 -2.99
CA LEU A 249 -9.31 -0.58 -1.79
C LEU A 249 -8.41 -0.70 -0.55
N GLN A 250 -7.78 -1.86 -0.34
CA GLN A 250 -6.88 -2.10 0.79
C GLN A 250 -5.65 -1.18 0.76
N VAL A 251 -5.03 -1.01 -0.41
CA VAL A 251 -3.90 -0.08 -0.59
C VAL A 251 -4.33 1.37 -0.33
N LEU A 252 -5.47 1.79 -0.88
CA LEU A 252 -5.99 3.15 -0.68
C LEU A 252 -6.33 3.41 0.78
N HIS A 253 -6.93 2.43 1.46
CA HIS A 253 -7.19 2.48 2.90
C HIS A 253 -5.89 2.65 3.70
N GLY A 254 -4.86 1.83 3.42
CA GLY A 254 -3.57 1.90 4.12
C GLY A 254 -2.79 3.20 3.87
N ARG A 255 -3.00 3.84 2.72
CA ARG A 255 -2.41 5.16 2.40
C ARG A 255 -3.22 6.33 2.93
N CYS A 256 -4.42 6.09 3.45
CA CYS A 256 -5.32 7.14 3.88
C CYS A 256 -4.89 7.68 5.25
N SER A 257 -4.40 8.93 5.30
CA SER A 257 -4.09 9.57 6.58
C SER A 257 -5.37 10.10 7.24
N TYR A 258 -6.00 9.26 8.07
CA TYR A 258 -7.21 9.63 8.81
C TYR A 258 -6.97 10.78 9.78
N ALA A 259 -5.80 10.83 10.42
CA ALA A 259 -5.44 11.91 11.35
C ALA A 259 -5.46 13.28 10.65
N GLU A 260 -4.78 13.41 9.51
CA GLU A 260 -4.74 14.67 8.75
C GLU A 260 -6.12 15.07 8.23
N MET A 261 -6.94 14.10 7.81
CA MET A 261 -8.32 14.38 7.40
C MET A 261 -9.19 14.84 8.57
N LEU A 262 -9.04 14.24 9.76
CA LEU A 262 -9.73 14.69 10.96
C LEU A 262 -9.30 16.11 11.34
N HIS A 263 -8.00 16.41 11.31
CA HIS A 263 -7.50 17.76 11.57
C HIS A 263 -8.06 18.80 10.60
N HIS A 264 -8.21 18.43 9.33
CA HIS A 264 -8.71 19.35 8.30
C HIS A 264 -10.23 19.57 8.39
N TYR A 265 -11.03 18.50 8.54
CA TYR A 265 -12.50 18.59 8.47
C TYR A 265 -13.16 18.75 9.85
N CYS A 266 -12.52 18.27 10.91
CA CYS A 266 -13.02 18.23 12.28
C CYS A 266 -11.94 18.74 13.27
N PRO A 267 -11.45 19.98 13.13
CA PRO A 267 -10.37 20.49 13.95
C PRO A 267 -10.76 20.53 15.42
N VAL A 268 -9.89 20.04 16.30
CA VAL A 268 -10.04 20.22 17.75
C VAL A 268 -9.57 21.64 18.09
N PRO A 269 -10.45 22.49 18.64
CA PRO A 269 -10.05 23.82 19.07
C PRO A 269 -8.90 23.72 20.10
N GLY A 270 -7.83 24.51 19.92
CA GLY A 270 -6.68 24.54 20.84
C GLY A 270 -5.49 23.64 20.48
N GLN A 271 -5.60 22.76 19.47
CA GLN A 271 -4.50 21.84 19.10
C GLN A 271 -3.51 22.41 18.06
N VAL A 272 -3.73 23.62 17.53
CA VAL A 272 -2.90 24.18 16.47
C VAL A 272 -2.01 25.31 17.01
N GLY A 273 -0.77 24.96 17.34
CA GLY A 273 0.33 25.91 17.28
C GLY A 273 0.59 26.27 15.81
N GLY A 274 -0.04 27.34 15.32
CA GLY A 274 0.23 27.87 13.98
C GLY A 274 -0.99 28.38 13.22
N GLN A 275 -1.21 29.68 13.30
CA GLN A 275 -1.98 30.54 12.39
C GLN A 275 -3.52 30.35 12.33
N SER A 276 -4.17 31.30 13.00
CA SER A 276 -5.58 31.67 12.88
C SER A 276 -6.01 31.96 11.43
N PRO A 277 -7.25 31.62 11.08
CA PRO A 277 -8.12 32.58 10.40
C PRO A 277 -9.28 32.93 11.33
N SER A 278 -9.35 34.21 11.67
CA SER A 278 -10.46 34.81 12.42
C SER A 278 -11.77 34.69 11.64
N LEU A 279 -12.81 34.14 12.27
CA LEU A 279 -14.21 34.44 11.92
C LEU A 279 -14.95 34.95 13.17
N PRO A 280 -15.89 35.90 13.01
CA PRO A 280 -16.43 36.68 14.13
C PRO A 280 -17.48 35.88 14.90
N ALA A 281 -17.21 35.61 16.18
CA ALA A 281 -18.21 35.09 17.10
C ALA A 281 -19.18 36.22 17.50
N SER A 282 -20.43 36.14 17.02
CA SER A 282 -21.53 36.93 17.58
C SER A 282 -21.96 36.28 18.90
N SER A 283 -21.33 36.68 20.00
CA SER A 283 -21.76 36.30 21.35
C SER A 283 -22.88 37.22 21.81
N ARG A 284 -24.13 36.80 21.58
CA ARG A 284 -25.27 37.38 22.28
C ARG A 284 -25.33 36.78 23.69
N ALA A 285 -24.59 37.38 24.61
CA ALA A 285 -24.69 37.08 26.04
C ALA A 285 -26.04 37.57 26.57
N LEU A 286 -26.82 36.67 27.17
CA LEU A 286 -28.00 37.00 27.98
C LEU A 286 -27.54 37.29 29.42
N PRO A 287 -27.99 38.38 30.08
CA PRO A 287 -27.59 38.65 31.45
C PRO A 287 -28.36 37.77 32.44
N SER A 288 -27.63 36.98 33.23
CA SER A 288 -28.19 36.28 34.39
C SER A 288 -28.40 37.28 35.53
N ALA A 289 -29.64 37.35 36.02
CA ALA A 289 -30.05 38.21 37.11
C ALA A 289 -29.28 37.88 38.41
N SER A 290 -28.63 38.90 38.97
CA SER A 290 -28.05 38.86 40.31
C SER A 290 -29.13 39.12 41.36
N ARG A 291 -29.09 38.36 42.45
CA ARG A 291 -29.89 38.61 43.67
C ARG A 291 -28.90 38.77 44.83
N PRO A 292 -28.88 39.90 45.56
CA PRO A 292 -27.94 40.11 46.64
C PRO A 292 -28.54 39.63 47.97
N SER A 293 -27.72 39.06 48.84
CA SER A 293 -28.02 38.96 50.27
C SER A 293 -26.73 39.00 51.08
N ALA A 294 -26.83 39.61 52.24
CA ALA A 294 -25.82 40.44 52.87
C ALA A 294 -25.01 39.76 54.00
N LYS A 295 -23.79 40.27 54.23
CA LYS A 295 -23.04 40.46 55.50
C LYS A 295 -22.79 39.25 56.43
N SER A 296 -21.51 38.91 56.68
CA SER A 296 -20.74 39.42 57.85
C SER A 296 -19.40 38.69 58.12
N ALA A 297 -18.43 39.51 58.55
CA ALA A 297 -17.39 39.30 59.58
C ALA A 297 -16.19 38.32 59.38
N LYS A 298 -15.01 38.96 59.20
CA LYS A 298 -13.65 38.71 59.73
C LYS A 298 -13.31 37.38 60.43
N GLY A 299 -12.22 36.74 59.97
CA GLY A 299 -11.36 35.90 60.83
C GLY A 299 -10.23 35.17 60.09
N GLY A 300 -8.97 35.48 60.43
CA GLY A 300 -7.85 34.52 60.49
C GLY A 300 -7.14 34.08 59.19
N LYS A 301 -5.97 34.65 58.93
CA LYS A 301 -4.96 34.13 57.99
C LYS A 301 -4.43 32.76 58.45
N ARG A 302 -4.46 31.75 57.56
CA ARG A 302 -3.47 30.66 57.52
C ARG A 302 -3.23 30.26 56.06
N SER A 303 -2.04 30.59 55.57
CA SER A 303 -1.52 30.26 54.24
C SER A 303 -1.26 28.76 54.14
N LYS A 304 -2.04 28.06 53.31
CA LYS A 304 -1.67 26.75 52.75
C LYS A 304 -0.80 26.96 51.51
N PRO A 305 0.19 26.10 51.24
CA PRO A 305 1.00 26.21 50.03
C PRO A 305 0.12 26.03 48.79
N SER A 306 0.21 27.00 47.88
CA SER A 306 -0.49 27.01 46.60
C SER A 306 -0.09 25.78 45.80
N ALA A 307 -1.05 24.90 45.51
CA ALA A 307 -0.92 24.04 44.34
C ALA A 307 -0.74 24.97 43.13
N ALA A 308 0.12 24.58 42.19
CA ALA A 308 0.30 25.29 40.94
C ALA A 308 -1.07 25.52 40.28
N PRO A 309 -1.31 26.68 39.62
CA PRO A 309 -2.55 26.88 38.91
C PRO A 309 -2.68 25.78 37.86
N VAL A 310 -3.66 24.90 38.03
CA VAL A 310 -4.13 24.06 36.93
C VAL A 310 -4.54 25.03 35.83
N PRO A 311 -4.05 24.90 34.58
CA PRO A 311 -4.48 25.76 33.50
C PRO A 311 -6.01 25.74 33.45
N ASP A 312 -6.64 26.90 33.49
CA ASP A 312 -8.09 27.01 33.33
C ASP A 312 -8.47 26.22 32.06
N PRO A 313 -9.45 25.31 32.12
CA PRO A 313 -9.88 24.60 30.92
C PRO A 313 -10.37 25.66 29.92
N GLN A 314 -9.79 25.67 28.72
CA GLN A 314 -10.17 26.57 27.61
C GLN A 314 -11.64 26.43 27.17
N TYR A 315 -12.39 25.51 27.77
CA TYR A 315 -13.77 25.16 27.45
C TYR A 315 -14.59 25.09 28.73
N ALA A 316 -15.79 25.67 28.69
CA ALA A 316 -16.72 25.64 29.80
C ALA A 316 -17.44 24.28 29.90
N ALA A 317 -17.52 23.53 28.79
CA ALA A 317 -18.11 22.20 28.75
C ALA A 317 -17.55 21.31 27.62
N VAL A 318 -17.51 20.00 27.83
CA VAL A 318 -17.11 19.00 26.81
C VAL A 318 -18.01 19.06 25.57
N THR A 319 -19.26 19.52 25.69
CA THR A 319 -20.19 19.72 24.58
C THR A 319 -19.73 20.78 23.58
N GLU A 320 -18.86 21.70 23.99
CA GLU A 320 -18.27 22.73 23.11
C GLU A 320 -17.24 22.12 22.13
N LEU A 321 -16.80 20.88 22.38
CA LEU A 321 -15.94 20.11 21.47
C LEU A 321 -16.72 19.36 20.38
N SER A 322 -18.04 19.57 20.28
CA SER A 322 -18.86 18.91 19.26
C SER A 322 -18.53 19.41 17.85
N THR A 323 -18.34 18.47 16.93
CA THR A 323 -18.08 18.79 15.53
C THR A 323 -19.40 19.11 14.80
N PRO A 324 -19.47 20.19 14.00
CA PRO A 324 -20.65 20.47 13.20
C PRO A 324 -20.90 19.35 12.18
N ILE A 325 -22.19 19.07 11.90
CA ILE A 325 -22.63 18.03 10.97
C ILE A 325 -21.99 18.19 9.57
N SER A 326 -21.79 19.42 9.11
CA SER A 326 -21.13 19.73 7.85
C SER A 326 -19.68 19.23 7.81
N GLY A 327 -18.92 19.36 8.91
CA GLY A 327 -17.55 18.86 9.04
C GLY A 327 -17.52 17.34 9.01
N ILE A 328 -18.43 16.68 9.74
CA ILE A 328 -18.56 15.21 9.73
C ILE A 328 -18.91 14.71 8.33
N SER A 329 -19.86 15.37 7.65
CA SER A 329 -20.24 15.01 6.29
C SER A 329 -19.09 15.19 5.31
N ALA A 330 -18.37 16.31 5.37
CA ALA A 330 -17.21 16.56 4.52
C ALA A 330 -16.11 15.52 4.76
N PHE A 331 -15.82 15.19 6.02
CA PHE A 331 -14.89 14.15 6.40
C PHE A 331 -15.27 12.79 5.80
N CYS A 332 -16.50 12.31 6.04
CA CYS A 332 -16.97 11.02 5.53
C CYS A 332 -16.93 10.96 4.00
N GLN A 333 -17.36 12.02 3.32
CA GLN A 333 -17.33 12.07 1.85
C GLN A 333 -15.89 12.08 1.30
N ALA A 334 -14.96 12.76 1.97
CA ALA A 334 -13.55 12.77 1.61
C ALA A 334 -12.90 11.40 1.81
N VAL A 335 -13.20 10.73 2.93
CA VAL A 335 -12.74 9.36 3.21
C VAL A 335 -13.24 8.40 2.12
N VAL A 336 -14.55 8.38 1.86
CA VAL A 336 -15.15 7.51 0.82
C VAL A 336 -14.52 7.79 -0.54
N SER A 337 -14.29 9.06 -0.86
CA SER A 337 -13.66 9.47 -2.12
C SER A 337 -12.20 9.06 -2.27
N LYS A 338 -11.45 8.94 -1.17
CA LYS A 338 -10.03 8.54 -1.19
C LYS A 338 -9.86 7.03 -1.10
N VAL A 339 -10.74 6.35 -0.36
CA VAL A 339 -10.59 4.94 -0.02
C VAL A 339 -11.28 4.04 -1.05
N ILE A 340 -12.49 4.39 -1.51
CA ILE A 340 -13.24 3.54 -2.44
C ILE A 340 -12.75 3.76 -3.88
N PRO A 341 -12.24 2.73 -4.57
CA PRO A 341 -11.81 2.85 -5.96
C PRO A 341 -12.95 3.32 -6.88
N ASN A 342 -12.63 4.17 -7.85
CA ASN A 342 -13.61 4.78 -8.74
C ASN A 342 -14.46 3.74 -9.50
N GLU A 343 -13.85 2.64 -9.89
CA GLU A 343 -14.48 1.57 -10.65
C GLU A 343 -15.55 0.79 -9.86
N PHE A 344 -15.63 0.97 -8.54
CA PHE A 344 -16.76 0.45 -7.74
C PHE A 344 -18.09 1.09 -8.14
N TRP A 345 -18.04 2.33 -8.64
CA TRP A 345 -19.24 3.10 -9.00
C TRP A 345 -19.72 2.83 -10.43
N GLY A 346 -18.98 2.05 -11.22
CA GLY A 346 -19.25 1.80 -12.64
C GLY A 346 -18.10 2.27 -13.54
N GLN A 347 -18.38 2.52 -14.82
CA GLN A 347 -17.41 3.05 -15.78
C GLN A 347 -17.97 4.30 -16.48
N GLY A 348 -17.07 5.17 -16.95
CA GLY A 348 -17.43 6.34 -17.74
C GLY A 348 -18.43 7.28 -17.02
N PRO A 349 -19.44 7.83 -17.73
CA PRO A 349 -20.40 8.76 -17.14
C PRO A 349 -21.24 8.16 -15.98
N THR A 350 -21.49 6.84 -16.02
CA THR A 350 -22.24 6.14 -14.97
C THR A 350 -21.50 6.16 -13.63
N GLN A 351 -20.17 6.07 -13.67
CA GLN A 351 -19.31 6.13 -12.50
C GLN A 351 -19.51 7.44 -11.71
N GLU A 352 -19.41 8.58 -12.39
CA GLU A 352 -19.54 9.92 -11.79
C GLU A 352 -20.94 10.11 -11.20
N HIS A 353 -21.98 9.73 -11.94
CA HIS A 353 -23.37 9.80 -11.51
C HIS A 353 -23.63 8.98 -10.24
N ASN A 354 -23.22 7.71 -10.23
CA ASN A 354 -23.42 6.81 -9.10
C ASN A 354 -22.66 7.28 -7.86
N ARG A 355 -21.40 7.72 -8.03
CA ARG A 355 -20.59 8.29 -6.95
C ARG A 355 -21.27 9.52 -6.36
N ALA A 356 -21.68 10.47 -7.18
CA ALA A 356 -22.37 11.69 -6.72
C ALA A 356 -23.71 11.37 -6.04
N CYS A 357 -24.45 10.36 -6.52
CA CYS A 357 -25.69 9.92 -5.86
C CYS A 357 -25.41 9.34 -4.47
N PHE A 358 -24.40 8.49 -4.36
CA PHE A 358 -24.04 7.85 -3.09
C PHE A 358 -23.54 8.88 -2.06
N LEU A 359 -22.67 9.83 -2.46
CA LEU A 359 -22.17 10.86 -1.55
C LEU A 359 -23.29 11.78 -1.01
N ARG A 360 -24.33 12.05 -1.82
CA ARG A 360 -25.54 12.73 -1.34
C ARG A 360 -26.30 11.93 -0.29
N LYS A 361 -26.37 10.60 -0.45
CA LYS A 361 -26.97 9.71 0.55
C LYS A 361 -26.15 9.66 1.85
N VAL A 362 -24.81 9.72 1.77
CA VAL A 362 -23.94 9.85 2.96
C VAL A 362 -24.28 11.13 3.73
N HIS A 363 -24.39 12.27 3.05
CA HIS A 363 -24.78 13.52 3.69
C HIS A 363 -26.15 13.41 4.36
N HIS A 364 -27.15 12.86 3.65
CA HIS A 364 -28.49 12.66 4.19
C HIS A 364 -28.48 11.75 5.43
N PHE A 365 -27.73 10.64 5.39
CA PHE A 365 -27.61 9.71 6.50
C PHE A 365 -27.10 10.36 7.78
N ILE A 366 -26.11 11.25 7.67
CA ILE A 366 -25.52 11.96 8.83
C ILE A 366 -26.52 12.97 9.44
N HIS A 367 -27.49 13.45 8.66
CA HIS A 367 -28.53 14.37 9.14
C HIS A 367 -29.72 13.66 9.81
N LEU A 368 -29.80 12.33 9.71
CA LEU A 368 -30.88 11.58 10.34
C LEU A 368 -30.81 11.72 11.86
N ARG A 369 -31.97 11.99 12.46
CA ARG A 369 -32.10 12.09 13.91
C ARG A 369 -32.23 10.72 14.55
N ARG A 370 -32.17 10.68 15.88
CA ARG A 370 -32.38 9.45 16.65
C ARG A 370 -33.73 8.81 16.24
N PHE A 371 -33.69 7.52 15.95
CA PHE A 371 -34.82 6.69 15.49
C PHE A 371 -35.27 6.91 14.02
N GLU A 372 -34.64 7.81 13.28
CA GLU A 372 -34.78 7.85 11.82
C GLU A 372 -33.82 6.83 11.19
N SER A 373 -34.22 6.21 10.06
CA SER A 373 -33.43 5.17 9.41
C SER A 373 -33.53 5.27 7.89
N MET A 374 -32.43 4.98 7.21
CA MET A 374 -32.35 4.90 5.75
C MET A 374 -32.36 3.42 5.32
N GLY A 375 -33.29 3.05 4.46
CA GLY A 375 -33.39 1.69 3.92
C GLY A 375 -32.47 1.46 2.72
N LEU A 376 -32.12 0.19 2.45
CA LEU A 376 -31.30 -0.15 1.28
C LEU A 376 -31.96 0.29 -0.04
N HIS A 377 -33.29 0.20 -0.14
CA HIS A 377 -34.02 0.69 -1.31
C HIS A 377 -33.76 2.19 -1.56
N GLU A 378 -33.75 2.98 -0.49
CA GLU A 378 -33.53 4.42 -0.58
C GLU A 378 -32.09 4.76 -0.98
N VAL A 379 -31.10 4.01 -0.48
CA VAL A 379 -29.68 4.14 -0.87
C VAL A 379 -29.51 3.83 -2.36
N MET A 380 -30.15 2.76 -2.84
CA MET A 380 -30.04 2.30 -4.22
C MET A 380 -30.84 3.17 -5.22
N GLN A 381 -31.75 4.00 -4.72
CA GLN A 381 -32.61 4.82 -5.57
C GLN A 381 -31.78 5.81 -6.39
N GLY A 382 -31.92 5.74 -7.72
CA GLY A 382 -31.19 6.60 -8.66
C GLY A 382 -29.79 6.10 -9.04
N MET A 383 -29.31 5.01 -8.43
CA MET A 383 -28.10 4.33 -8.89
C MET A 383 -28.41 3.52 -10.16
N LYS A 384 -27.46 3.52 -11.11
CA LYS A 384 -27.53 2.74 -12.35
C LYS A 384 -26.67 1.50 -12.22
N VAL A 385 -27.22 0.34 -12.60
CA VAL A 385 -26.49 -0.93 -12.69
C VAL A 385 -26.35 -1.26 -14.17
N GLU A 386 -25.12 -1.48 -14.62
CA GLU A 386 -24.80 -1.88 -16.00
C GLU A 386 -24.60 -3.39 -16.12
#